data_AF-A0A529WKV0-F1
#
_entry.id   AF-A0A529WKV0-F1
#
_cell.length_a   1.000
_cell.length_b   1.000
_cell.length_c   1.000
_cell.angle_alpha   90.00
_cell.angle_beta   90.00
_cell.angle_gamma   90.00
#
_symmetry.space_group_name_H-M   'P 1'
#
loop_
_entity.id
_entity.type
_entity.pdbx_description
1 polymer ?
#
loop_
_entity_poly.entity_id
_entity_poly.type
_entity_poly.pdbx_seq_one_letter_code
_entity_poly.pdbx_strand_id
1 'polypeptide(L)'
;MSESMILAGDHLLTMDATNSVIADGAVLIEDGRIAAVGKLREIAADKPSAPVKKITDSVLMPGIVNAHAHSGFLRGTAEHGFGVAQPRRGFCLVR
;
A
#
# COMPACT_ATOMS: atom_id res chain seq x y z
N MET A 1 -9.85 -6.78 19.74
CA MET A 1 -8.38 -6.79 19.65
C MET A 1 -8.03 -5.99 18.41
N SER A 2 -7.19 -4.96 18.53
CA SER A 2 -6.77 -4.14 17.38
C SER A 2 -5.80 -4.96 16.53
N GLU A 3 -6.01 -4.99 15.22
CA GLU A 3 -5.11 -5.71 14.30
C GLU A 3 -3.97 -4.77 13.89
N SER A 4 -2.73 -5.19 14.17
CA SER A 4 -1.53 -4.43 13.82
C SER A 4 -0.56 -5.29 13.00
N MET A 5 0.12 -4.69 12.04
CA MET A 5 1.14 -5.33 11.19
C MET A 5 2.13 -4.29 10.69
N ILE A 6 3.40 -4.66 10.59
CA ILE A 6 4.43 -3.91 9.88
C ILE A 6 4.69 -4.58 8.53
N LEU A 7 4.58 -3.83 7.44
CA LEU A 7 4.94 -4.28 6.09
C LEU A 7 6.19 -3.51 5.63
N ALA A 8 7.20 -4.22 5.14
CA ALA A 8 8.49 -3.63 4.76
C ALA A 8 9.01 -4.15 3.43
N GLY A 9 9.76 -3.29 2.73
CA GLY A 9 10.49 -3.60 1.50
C GLY A 9 11.86 -2.95 1.52
N ASP A 10 12.70 -3.23 0.52
CA ASP A 10 14.04 -2.63 0.45
C ASP A 10 13.99 -1.16 0.07
N HIS A 11 12.95 -0.77 -0.68
CA HIS A 11 12.62 0.62 -0.93
C HIS A 11 11.13 0.87 -0.68
N LEU A 12 10.83 1.98 -0.01
CA LEU A 12 9.47 2.49 0.14
C LEU A 12 9.34 3.81 -0.61
N LEU A 13 8.50 3.81 -1.64
CA LEU A 13 8.07 5.01 -2.33
C LEU A 13 6.85 5.56 -1.62
N THR A 14 6.93 6.77 -1.05
CA THR A 14 5.79 7.34 -0.28
C THR A 14 4.76 8.02 -1.17
N MET A 15 5.20 8.55 -2.33
CA MET A 15 4.42 9.46 -3.18
C MET A 15 3.91 10.69 -2.40
N ASP A 16 4.67 11.16 -1.41
CA ASP A 16 4.43 12.45 -0.76
C ASP A 16 4.76 13.63 -1.72
N ALA A 17 4.53 14.86 -1.28
CA ALA A 17 4.75 16.06 -2.09
C ALA A 17 6.21 16.23 -2.56
N THR A 18 7.15 15.55 -1.92
CA THR A 18 8.58 15.59 -2.22
C THR A 18 9.09 14.34 -2.94
N ASN A 19 8.20 13.38 -3.24
CA ASN A 19 8.55 12.07 -3.79
C ASN A 19 9.59 11.32 -2.95
N SER A 20 9.43 11.32 -1.63
CA SER A 20 10.39 10.68 -0.72
C SER A 20 10.52 9.18 -1.00
N VAL A 21 11.77 8.72 -1.06
CA VAL A 21 12.16 7.30 -1.14
C VAL A 21 12.92 6.92 0.12
N ILE A 22 12.45 5.88 0.81
CA ILE A 22 13.05 5.41 2.05
C ILE A 22 13.68 4.04 1.79
N ALA A 23 15.01 3.95 1.92
CA ALA A 23 15.71 2.67 1.91
C ALA A 23 15.44 1.89 3.22
N ASP A 24 15.23 0.58 3.10
CA ASP A 24 14.74 -0.30 4.18
C ASP A 24 13.48 0.26 4.85
N GLY A 25 12.54 0.69 4.01
CA GLY A 25 11.33 1.38 4.40
C GLY A 25 10.21 0.44 4.82
N ALA A 26 9.38 0.89 5.75
CA ALA A 26 8.24 0.16 6.26
C ALA A 26 7.03 1.07 6.53
N VAL A 27 5.86 0.43 6.59
CA VAL A 27 4.61 1.04 7.03
C VAL A 27 4.02 0.22 8.17
N LEU A 28 3.57 0.90 9.21
CA LEU A 28 2.74 0.32 10.26
C LEU A 28 1.27 0.45 9.86
N ILE A 29 0.57 -0.68 9.88
CA ILE A 29 -0.86 -0.76 9.63
C ILE A 29 -1.53 -1.10 10.95
N GLU A 30 -2.46 -0.26 11.39
CA GLU A 30 -3.31 -0.49 12.57
C GLU A 30 -4.77 -0.33 12.15
N ASP A 31 -5.58 -1.35 12.39
CA ASP A 31 -7.03 -1.37 12.09
C ASP A 31 -7.35 -0.91 10.65
N GLY A 32 -6.55 -1.41 9.69
CA GLY A 32 -6.70 -1.12 8.26
C GLY A 32 -6.24 0.29 7.83
N ARG A 33 -5.59 1.05 8.72
CA ARG A 33 -5.07 2.40 8.44
C ARG A 33 -3.56 2.44 8.58
N ILE A 34 -2.93 3.33 7.83
CA ILE A 34 -1.49 3.60 7.96
C ILE A 34 -1.31 4.46 9.22
N ALA A 35 -0.66 3.90 10.24
CA ALA A 35 -0.39 4.56 11.51
C ALA A 35 1.01 5.20 11.53
N ALA A 36 1.98 4.63 10.81
CA ALA A 36 3.33 5.19 10.68
C ALA A 36 3.97 4.80 9.35
N VAL A 37 4.89 5.65 8.88
CA VAL A 37 5.69 5.48 7.65
C VAL A 37 7.12 5.90 7.98
N GLY A 38 8.12 5.10 7.62
CA GLY A 38 9.50 5.37 8.04
C GLY A 38 10.44 4.20 7.75
N LYS A 39 11.59 4.18 8.44
CA LYS A 39 12.51 3.04 8.36
C LYS A 39 11.99 1.86 9.18
N LEU A 40 12.23 0.65 8.69
CA LEU A 40 11.83 -0.59 9.37
C LEU A 40 12.33 -0.63 10.82
N ARG A 41 13.60 -0.30 11.07
CA ARG A 41 14.17 -0.36 12.42
C ARG A 41 13.44 0.56 13.41
N GLU A 42 13.05 1.75 12.96
CA GLU A 42 12.43 2.78 13.80
C GLU A 42 11.02 2.34 14.17
N ILE A 43 10.23 1.94 13.17
CA ILE A 43 8.86 1.46 13.39
C ILE A 43 8.83 0.18 14.24
N ALA A 44 9.74 -0.76 14.01
CA ALA A 44 9.82 -2.00 14.79
C ALA A 44 10.24 -1.75 16.24
N ALA A 45 11.07 -0.73 16.50
CA ALA A 45 11.42 -0.32 17.86
C ALA A 45 10.24 0.33 18.59
N ASP A 46 9.45 1.14 17.89
CA ASP A 46 8.27 1.82 18.46
C ASP A 46 7.09 0.86 18.69
N LYS A 47 6.97 -0.21 17.89
CA LYS A 47 5.89 -1.22 17.99
C LYS A 47 6.45 -2.65 17.97
N PRO A 48 7.13 -3.10 19.04
CA PRO A 48 7.78 -4.40 19.08
C PRO A 48 6.81 -5.59 19.08
N SER A 49 5.54 -5.39 19.45
CA SER A 49 4.52 -6.43 19.44
C SER A 49 3.87 -6.66 18.07
N ALA A 50 4.08 -5.76 17.11
CA ALA A 50 3.47 -5.87 15.79
C ALA A 50 4.23 -6.89 14.92
N PRO A 51 3.55 -7.86 14.29
CA PRO A 51 4.19 -8.81 13.38
C PRO A 51 4.80 -8.08 12.18
N VAL A 52 6.04 -8.43 11.85
CA VAL A 52 6.79 -7.84 10.74
C VAL A 52 6.75 -8.78 9.55
N LYS A 53 6.32 -8.27 8.39
CA LYS A 53 6.43 -8.92 7.09
C LYS A 53 7.37 -8.11 6.20
N LYS A 54 8.63 -8.53 6.11
CA LYS A 54 9.61 -7.96 5.17
C LYS A 54 9.64 -8.77 3.88
N ILE A 55 9.65 -8.07 2.75
CA ILE A 55 9.76 -8.68 1.43
C ILE A 55 11.05 -8.16 0.80
N THR A 56 12.00 -9.06 0.55
CA THR A 56 13.30 -8.72 -0.04
C THR A 56 13.20 -8.62 -1.56
N ASP A 57 14.19 -7.94 -2.15
CA ASP A 57 14.27 -7.57 -3.55
C ASP A 57 12.97 -6.90 -4.05
N SER A 58 12.46 -5.94 -3.27
CA SER A 58 11.14 -5.37 -3.55
C SER A 58 11.01 -3.88 -3.29
N VAL A 59 10.07 -3.29 -4.03
CA VAL A 59 9.61 -1.92 -3.82
C VAL A 59 8.20 -1.93 -3.23
N LEU A 60 8.07 -1.32 -2.07
CA LEU A 60 6.79 -1.02 -1.44
C LEU A 60 6.32 0.36 -1.90
N MET A 61 5.09 0.46 -2.40
CA MET A 61 4.54 1.73 -2.90
C MET A 61 3.02 1.80 -2.69
N PRO A 62 2.42 3.00 -2.61
CA PRO A 62 0.97 3.14 -2.53
C PRO A 62 0.26 2.31 -3.60
N GLY A 63 -0.96 1.91 -3.31
CA GLY A 63 -1.83 1.26 -4.28
C GLY A 63 -2.02 2.15 -5.49
N ILE A 64 -2.02 1.53 -6.66
CA ILE A 64 -2.27 2.24 -7.90
C ILE A 64 -3.71 2.75 -7.89
N VAL A 65 -3.86 4.06 -7.98
CA VAL A 65 -5.17 4.70 -8.14
C VAL A 65 -5.47 4.78 -9.63
N ASN A 66 -6.33 3.90 -10.11
CA ASN A 66 -6.83 3.97 -11.48
C ASN A 66 -8.03 4.93 -11.54
N ALA A 67 -7.78 6.17 -11.97
CA ALA A 67 -8.81 7.20 -12.06
C ALA A 67 -9.69 7.10 -13.31
N HIS A 68 -9.30 6.28 -14.29
CA HIS A 68 -9.99 6.19 -15.56
C HIS A 68 -9.88 4.79 -16.14
N ALA A 69 -10.98 4.04 -16.06
CA ALA A 69 -11.07 2.69 -16.58
C ALA A 69 -12.34 2.51 -17.40
N HIS A 70 -12.21 1.81 -18.52
CA HIS A 70 -13.33 1.25 -19.26
C HIS A 70 -13.28 -0.27 -19.06
N SER A 71 -14.04 -0.80 -18.09
CA SER A 71 -14.12 -2.25 -17.89
C SER A 71 -15.11 -2.84 -18.89
N GLY A 72 -14.65 -3.12 -20.11
CA GLY A 72 -15.39 -3.83 -21.16
C GLY A 72 -15.57 -5.33 -20.87
N PHE A 73 -15.90 -5.71 -19.64
CA PHE A 73 -16.24 -7.09 -19.28
C PHE A 73 -17.71 -7.37 -19.60
N LEU A 74 -18.15 -6.98 -20.79
CA LEU A 74 -19.45 -7.34 -21.35
C LEU A 74 -19.20 -7.97 -22.71
N ARG A 75 -19.50 -9.27 -22.81
CA ARG A 75 -19.60 -9.96 -24.09
C ARG A 75 -20.74 -9.33 -24.87
N GLY A 76 -20.41 -8.35 -25.72
CA GLY A 76 -21.34 -7.74 -26.67
C GLY A 76 -22.42 -6.89 -26.00
N THR A 77 -22.16 -5.60 -25.85
CA THR A 77 -23.03 -4.50 -26.34
C THR A 77 -22.43 -3.18 -25.89
N ALA A 78 -22.62 -2.20 -26.77
CA ALA A 78 -22.22 -0.82 -26.69
C ALA A 78 -22.45 -0.18 -25.30
N GLU A 79 -21.51 0.69 -24.94
CA GLU A 79 -21.51 1.67 -23.87
C GLU A 79 -22.88 2.00 -23.28
N HIS A 80 -23.04 1.85 -21.96
CA HIS A 80 -23.79 2.75 -21.06
C HIS A 80 -23.78 2.17 -19.62
N GLY A 81 -23.41 2.98 -18.63
CA GLY A 81 -23.96 2.85 -17.28
C GLY A 81 -23.02 2.37 -16.15
N PHE A 82 -22.62 3.33 -15.32
CA PHE A 82 -22.48 3.27 -13.84
C PHE A 82 -21.98 1.96 -13.19
N GLY A 83 -20.71 1.97 -12.77
CA GLY A 83 -20.17 1.02 -11.78
C GLY A 83 -19.38 1.76 -10.71
N VAL A 84 -19.92 1.85 -9.50
CA VAL A 84 -19.28 2.47 -8.33
C VAL A 84 -18.09 1.61 -7.90
N ALA A 85 -16.87 2.06 -8.17
CA ALA A 85 -15.65 1.42 -7.67
C ALA A 85 -15.45 1.79 -6.19
N GLN A 86 -15.42 0.78 -5.31
CA GLN A 86 -15.07 0.99 -3.91
C GLN A 86 -13.56 1.22 -3.75
N PRO A 87 -13.13 2.15 -2.88
CA PRO A 87 -11.71 2.42 -2.68
C PRO A 87 -11.09 1.33 -1.79
N ARG A 88 -10.33 0.41 -2.39
CA ARG A 88 -9.37 -0.41 -1.63
C ARG A 88 -8.05 0.34 -1.53
N ARG A 89 -7.86 1.01 -0.40
CA ARG A 89 -6.56 1.58 -0.02
C ARG A 89 -5.66 0.43 0.43
N GLY A 90 -4.58 0.18 -0.30
CA GLY A 90 -3.57 -0.81 0.07
C GLY A 90 -2.34 -0.60 -0.78
N PHE A 91 -1.16 -0.87 -0.26
CA PHE A 91 0.10 -0.73 -1.00
C PHE A 91 0.19 -1.76 -2.13
N CYS A 92 0.69 -1.35 -3.29
CA CYS A 92 1.09 -2.26 -4.35
C CYS A 92 2.54 -2.67 -4.10
N LEU A 93 2.82 -3.96 -4.18
CA LEU A 93 4.18 -4.49 -4.16
C LEU A 93 4.57 -4.81 -5.59
N VAL A 94 5.62 -4.18 -6.09
CA VAL A 94 6.21 -4.52 -7.39
C VAL A 94 7.49 -5.32 -7.13
N ARG A 95 7.60 -6.46 -7.80
CA ARG A 95 8.77 -7.35 -7.77
C ARG A 95 9.49 -7.26 -9.10
#